data_AF-A0A847WBL0-F1
#
_entry.id   AF-A0A847WBL0-F1
#
_cell.length_a   1.000
_cell.length_b   1.000
_cell.length_c   1.000
_cell.angle_alpha   90.00
_cell.angle_beta   90.00
_cell.angle_gamma   90.00
#
_symmetry.space_group_name_H-M   'P 1'
#
loop_
_entity.id
_entity.type
_entity.pdbx_description
1 polymer ?
#
loop_
_entity_poly.entity_id
_entity_poly.type
_entity_poly.pdbx_seq_one_letter_code
_entity_poly.pdbx_strand_id
1 'polypeptide(L)'
;GDAGEVIKTFGNFVIGGNLVVGVVAFIIIVAIQFVVITKGSERVSEVAARFTLDAMPGKQMAVDADLNTGVISEQEAKKRRADIQREADFYGAMDGASKFVKGDAIISIIITVINIVGGLVVGLTMEKMSINQAIEVYTLATVGDGLVGQIPALLISTSTGIVVTRSATEGSFGSDLKTQLLSNNNVMIICGGILLAMCLVPGFPKLQLLLTAALLLGFGFLQKQKIKKAKEEPKVEEPEVIAEEKRKPENVLNLLQIELLELEFGYGLIPLVDKSLGGDLMDRIVMIRRQCAIDIGIILPSIRMRDSVRLGSNEYRILIKGAEVAKGEVMTDRFLAINSEGAAETISGIETIEPTFGLPALWITKKQRERAELLGYTTIDPPSVIATHLMEVIKNHSSELINRQQVQTLVENLAQTQPALVEEVVPKMFTFGEIQRILVRLLRENVPIKNFDTIIETLADYGATIKNPDDLTEYVRQALSRVITDRFIKDDNVAVIALDQKVEQLIVEKTKRTETGMVTILEPSQLQSIFRNTKEILEKMDTQGKRSVVITAPVVRPKFKKLIEQVAPSLAVLSYAEIEPNAELRVENIIRLT
;
A
#
# COMPACT_ATOMS: atom_id res chain seq x y z
N GLY A 1 29.21 49.10 9.84
CA GLY A 1 27.95 48.36 9.90
C GLY A 1 27.81 47.86 11.31
N ASP A 2 26.75 48.25 12.00
CA ASP A 2 26.62 48.09 13.44
C ASP A 2 26.14 46.67 13.78
N ALA A 3 27.05 45.68 13.71
CA ALA A 3 26.73 44.28 14.05
C ALA A 3 26.19 44.14 15.50
N GLY A 4 26.54 45.10 16.38
CA GLY A 4 26.02 45.19 17.74
C GLY A 4 24.52 45.51 17.80
N GLU A 5 23.94 46.16 16.80
CA GLU A 5 22.51 46.52 16.80
C GLU A 5 21.62 45.29 16.65
N VAL A 6 22.01 44.33 15.79
CA VAL A 6 21.28 43.06 15.63
C VAL A 6 21.37 42.22 16.91
N ILE A 7 22.57 42.08 17.46
CA ILE A 7 22.83 41.36 18.72
C ILE A 7 21.99 41.97 19.86
N LYS A 8 22.01 43.30 19.98
CA LYS A 8 21.27 44.03 21.02
C LYS A 8 19.76 43.92 20.83
N THR A 9 19.26 43.97 19.60
CA THR A 9 17.83 43.80 19.30
C THR A 9 17.35 42.37 19.60
N PHE A 10 18.10 41.35 19.18
CA PHE A 10 17.77 39.96 19.47
C PHE A 10 17.83 39.66 20.97
N GLY A 11 18.84 40.18 21.67
CA GLY A 11 18.91 40.13 23.13
C GLY A 11 17.67 40.77 23.76
N ASN A 12 17.35 42.02 23.42
CA ASN A 12 16.21 42.72 24.01
C ASN A 12 14.86 42.03 23.72
N PHE A 13 14.69 41.44 22.54
CA PHE A 13 13.48 40.71 22.16
C PHE A 13 13.27 39.46 23.01
N VAL A 14 14.31 38.66 23.23
CA VAL A 14 14.21 37.40 24.01
C VAL A 14 14.14 37.66 25.52
N ILE A 15 14.82 38.70 26.00
CA ILE A 15 14.83 39.06 27.43
C ILE A 15 13.49 39.69 27.86
N GLY A 16 12.76 40.36 26.95
CA GLY A 16 11.42 40.89 27.23
C GLY A 16 11.33 41.85 28.42
N GLY A 17 12.47 42.46 28.80
CA GLY A 17 12.60 43.33 29.98
C GLY A 17 12.93 42.62 31.30
N ASN A 18 13.04 41.29 31.34
CA ASN A 18 13.44 40.54 32.53
C ASN A 18 14.70 39.71 32.28
N LEU A 19 15.83 40.17 32.82
CA LEU A 19 17.15 39.55 32.67
C LEU A 19 17.17 38.07 33.10
N VAL A 20 16.39 37.69 34.13
CA VAL A 20 16.31 36.30 34.60
C VAL A 20 15.65 35.40 33.55
N VAL A 21 14.55 35.84 32.95
CA VAL A 21 13.86 35.10 31.88
C VAL A 21 14.78 34.95 30.66
N GLY A 22 15.50 36.02 30.32
CA GLY A 22 16.50 36.03 29.28
C GLY A 22 17.61 34.99 29.44
N VAL A 23 18.22 34.95 30.63
CA VAL A 23 19.29 34.00 30.95
C VAL A 23 18.76 32.56 30.97
N VAL A 24 17.56 32.31 31.49
CA VAL A 24 16.94 30.98 31.48
C VAL A 24 16.66 30.51 30.04
N ALA A 25 16.07 31.37 29.21
CA ALA A 25 15.82 31.05 27.80
C ALA A 25 17.14 30.78 27.05
N PHE A 26 18.18 31.58 27.30
CA PHE A 26 19.50 31.37 26.74
C PHE A 26 20.10 30.02 27.12
N ILE A 27 20.08 29.65 28.41
CA ILE A 27 20.59 28.36 28.91
C ILE A 27 19.83 27.20 28.27
N ILE A 28 18.50 27.30 28.14
CA ILE A 28 17.68 26.27 27.49
C ILE A 28 18.10 26.11 26.03
N ILE A 29 18.25 27.20 25.29
CA ILE A 29 18.60 27.10 23.86
C ILE A 29 20.02 26.57 23.67
N VAL A 30 20.99 27.01 24.49
CA VAL A 30 22.35 26.44 24.49
C VAL A 30 22.32 24.95 24.84
N ALA A 31 21.50 24.53 25.82
CA ALA A 31 21.34 23.13 26.19
C ALA A 31 20.74 22.30 25.05
N ILE A 32 19.69 22.79 24.38
CA ILE A 32 19.10 22.14 23.20
C ILE A 32 20.15 22.01 22.09
N GLN A 33 20.88 23.10 21.82
CA GLN A 33 21.93 23.11 20.79
C GLN A 33 23.01 22.06 21.07
N PHE A 34 23.50 21.98 22.31
CA PHE A 34 24.59 21.06 22.64
C PHE A 34 24.12 19.60 22.81
N VAL A 35 23.05 19.38 23.58
CA VAL A 35 22.60 18.03 24.00
C VAL A 35 21.75 17.36 22.93
N VAL A 36 20.90 18.11 22.22
CA VAL A 36 19.99 17.52 21.23
C VAL A 36 20.60 17.61 19.84
N ILE A 37 21.05 18.80 19.43
CA ILE A 37 21.43 19.06 18.04
C ILE A 37 22.86 18.54 17.77
N THR A 38 23.87 19.04 18.48
CA THR A 38 25.27 18.61 18.26
C THR A 38 25.47 17.12 18.57
N LYS A 39 25.01 16.65 19.74
CA LYS A 39 25.10 15.25 20.16
C LYS A 39 24.20 14.30 19.36
N GLY A 40 23.08 14.79 18.84
CA GLY A 40 22.21 14.03 17.94
C GLY A 40 22.85 13.85 16.58
N SER A 41 23.35 14.94 15.98
CA SER A 41 24.06 14.92 14.71
C SER A 41 25.35 14.08 14.76
N GLU A 42 26.11 14.13 15.86
CA GLU A 42 27.31 13.31 16.08
C GLU A 42 26.95 11.81 16.00
N ARG A 43 25.94 11.37 16.76
CA ARG A 43 25.51 9.96 16.75
C ARG A 43 24.97 9.51 15.40
N VAL A 44 24.20 10.34 14.72
CA VAL A 44 23.63 10.01 13.41
C VAL A 44 24.73 9.89 12.36
N SER A 45 25.69 10.83 12.32
CA SER A 45 26.84 10.77 11.42
C SER A 45 27.77 9.59 11.74
N GLU A 46 28.08 9.33 13.01
CA GLU A 46 28.94 8.22 13.44
C GLU A 46 28.32 6.87 13.06
N VAL A 47 27.03 6.68 13.36
CA VAL A 47 26.32 5.44 13.09
C VAL A 47 26.15 5.21 11.59
N ALA A 48 25.79 6.25 10.82
CA ALA A 48 25.66 6.14 9.38
C ALA A 48 27.00 5.88 8.68
N ALA A 49 28.07 6.59 9.09
CA ALA A 49 29.40 6.35 8.58
C ALA A 49 29.89 4.94 8.92
N ARG A 50 29.69 4.49 10.17
CA ARG A 50 30.10 3.15 10.61
C ARG A 50 29.36 2.05 9.84
N PHE A 51 28.03 2.10 9.75
CA PHE A 51 27.28 1.08 9.02
C PHE A 51 27.61 1.07 7.53
N THR A 52 27.83 2.25 6.93
CA THR A 52 28.19 2.34 5.51
C THR A 52 29.60 1.80 5.27
N LEU A 53 30.56 2.13 6.15
CA LEU A 53 31.93 1.63 6.08
C LEU A 53 32.03 0.12 6.38
N ASP A 54 31.26 -0.39 7.34
CA ASP A 54 31.19 -1.82 7.67
C ASP A 54 30.57 -2.64 6.51
N ALA A 55 29.71 -2.01 5.68
CA ALA A 55 29.14 -2.62 4.49
C ALA A 55 30.07 -2.61 3.27
N MET A 56 31.18 -1.87 3.30
CA MET A 56 32.11 -1.72 2.17
C MET A 56 32.74 -3.04 1.68
N PRO A 57 33.23 -3.93 2.57
CA PRO A 57 33.77 -5.22 2.13
C PRO A 57 32.70 -6.03 1.39
N GLY A 58 31.46 -6.02 1.86
CA GLY A 58 30.34 -6.70 1.19
C GLY A 58 30.06 -6.13 -0.20
N LYS A 59 30.02 -4.79 -0.35
CA LYS A 59 29.86 -4.15 -1.66
C LYS A 59 31.03 -4.44 -2.61
N GLN A 60 32.26 -4.44 -2.12
CA GLN A 60 33.45 -4.77 -2.93
C GLN A 60 33.44 -6.24 -3.37
N MET A 61 33.11 -7.16 -2.44
CA MET A 61 32.97 -8.58 -2.76
C MET A 61 31.83 -8.85 -3.75
N ALA A 62 30.73 -8.08 -3.71
CA ALA A 62 29.67 -8.17 -4.70
C ALA A 62 30.14 -7.75 -6.10
N VAL A 63 30.93 -6.67 -6.21
CA VAL A 63 31.55 -6.27 -7.49
C VAL A 63 32.51 -7.34 -8.00
N ASP A 64 33.27 -7.98 -7.11
CA ASP A 64 34.20 -9.05 -7.47
C ASP A 64 33.47 -10.33 -7.91
N ALA A 65 32.34 -10.65 -7.26
CA ALA A 65 31.47 -11.75 -7.65
C ALA A 65 30.81 -11.48 -9.02
N ASP A 66 30.32 -10.27 -9.26
CA ASP A 66 29.72 -9.86 -10.55
C ASP A 66 30.76 -9.88 -11.69
N LEU A 67 32.01 -9.48 -11.41
CA LEU A 67 33.10 -9.55 -12.38
C LEU A 67 33.49 -11.01 -12.68
N ASN A 68 33.59 -11.85 -11.64
CA ASN A 68 33.94 -13.27 -11.80
C ASN A 68 32.83 -14.09 -12.49
N THR A 69 31.56 -13.70 -12.36
CA THR A 69 30.43 -14.32 -13.04
C THR A 69 30.17 -13.76 -14.45
N GLY A 70 30.92 -12.73 -14.86
CA GLY A 70 30.81 -12.11 -16.18
C GLY A 70 29.60 -11.20 -16.37
N VAL A 71 28.91 -10.83 -15.28
CA VAL A 71 27.74 -9.91 -15.30
C VAL A 71 28.19 -8.48 -15.63
N ILE A 72 29.42 -8.11 -15.26
CA ILE A 72 30.00 -6.78 -15.52
C ILE A 72 31.38 -6.88 -16.17
N SER A 73 31.77 -5.84 -16.91
CA SER A 73 33.11 -5.74 -17.53
C SER A 73 34.19 -5.25 -16.55
N GLU A 74 35.47 -5.47 -16.85
CA GLU A 74 36.59 -4.99 -16.03
C GLU A 74 36.61 -3.46 -15.89
N GLN A 75 36.27 -2.73 -16.95
CA GLN A 75 36.15 -1.27 -16.91
C GLN A 75 35.01 -0.82 -15.99
N GLU A 76 33.88 -1.54 -16.01
CA GLU A 76 32.73 -1.24 -15.17
C GLU A 76 33.00 -1.58 -13.70
N ALA A 77 33.66 -2.70 -13.43
CA ALA A 77 34.12 -3.07 -12.09
C ALA A 77 35.09 -2.03 -11.51
N LYS A 78 36.03 -1.52 -12.32
CA LYS A 78 36.93 -0.43 -11.90
C LYS A 78 36.18 0.86 -11.56
N LYS A 79 35.17 1.22 -12.36
CA LYS A 79 34.31 2.38 -12.11
C LYS A 79 33.52 2.21 -10.81
N ARG A 80 32.85 1.06 -10.62
CA ARG A 80 32.07 0.76 -9.40
C ARG A 80 32.96 0.75 -8.16
N ARG A 81 34.15 0.16 -8.21
CA ARG A 81 35.12 0.22 -7.10
C ARG A 81 35.54 1.66 -6.78
N ALA A 82 35.76 2.50 -7.80
CA ALA A 82 36.08 3.91 -7.60
C ALA A 82 34.91 4.71 -7.02
N ASP A 83 33.67 4.39 -7.39
CA ASP A 83 32.47 5.00 -6.82
C ASP A 83 32.27 4.56 -5.35
N ILE A 84 32.47 3.28 -5.05
CA ILE A 84 32.50 2.72 -3.69
C ILE A 84 33.58 3.41 -2.84
N GLN A 85 34.79 3.60 -3.37
CA GLN A 85 35.86 4.31 -2.66
C GLN A 85 35.48 5.77 -2.38
N ARG A 86 34.91 6.48 -3.36
CA ARG A 86 34.43 7.86 -3.16
C ARG A 86 33.32 7.94 -2.11
N GLU A 87 32.46 6.94 -2.03
CA GLU A 87 31.44 6.82 -0.98
C GLU A 87 32.10 6.69 0.41
N ALA A 88 33.09 5.80 0.56
CA ALA A 88 33.84 5.66 1.82
C ALA A 88 34.62 6.91 2.20
N ASP A 89 35.32 7.55 1.27
CA ASP A 89 36.06 8.79 1.52
C ASP A 89 35.11 9.91 1.98
N PHE A 90 33.92 9.98 1.40
CA PHE A 90 32.88 10.92 1.77
C PHE A 90 32.37 10.71 3.20
N TYR A 91 31.98 9.47 3.56
CA TYR A 91 31.49 9.15 4.90
C TYR A 91 32.60 9.25 5.96
N GLY A 92 33.84 8.92 5.61
CA GLY A 92 35.01 9.14 6.47
C GLY A 92 35.29 10.62 6.73
N ALA A 93 35.22 11.46 5.69
CA ALA A 93 35.35 12.92 5.83
C ALA A 93 34.18 13.53 6.64
N MET A 94 32.97 12.98 6.54
CA MET A 94 31.78 13.43 7.28
C MET A 94 31.83 13.11 8.77
N ASP A 95 32.34 11.94 9.18
CA ASP A 95 32.61 11.64 10.60
C ASP A 95 33.64 12.63 11.18
N GLY A 96 34.69 12.95 10.40
CA GLY A 96 35.65 14.00 10.73
C GLY A 96 35.00 15.38 10.88
N ALA A 97 34.21 15.81 9.89
CA ALA A 97 33.52 17.10 9.91
C ALA A 97 32.56 17.24 11.11
N SER A 98 31.86 16.17 11.50
CA SER A 98 30.94 16.18 12.64
C SER A 98 31.67 16.40 13.98
N LYS A 99 32.91 15.92 14.11
CA LYS A 99 33.78 16.21 15.27
C LYS A 99 34.24 17.67 15.31
N PHE A 100 34.43 18.33 14.16
CA PHE A 100 34.70 19.77 14.10
C PHE A 100 33.51 20.62 14.58
N VAL A 101 32.28 20.26 14.20
CA VAL A 101 31.05 20.96 14.64
C VAL A 101 30.87 20.90 16.17
N LYS A 102 31.27 19.78 16.79
CA LYS A 102 31.29 19.65 18.25
C LYS A 102 32.33 20.57 18.90
N GLY A 103 33.52 20.68 18.30
CA GLY A 103 34.56 21.60 18.76
C GLY A 103 34.09 23.06 18.70
N ASP A 104 33.41 23.44 17.62
CA ASP A 104 32.83 24.76 17.43
C ASP A 104 31.78 25.09 18.52
N ALA A 105 30.88 24.15 18.82
CA ALA A 105 29.88 24.32 19.87
C ALA A 105 30.50 24.52 21.28
N ILE A 106 31.58 23.79 21.59
CA ILE A 106 32.31 23.94 22.87
C ILE A 106 32.99 25.31 22.93
N ILE A 107 33.65 25.74 21.84
CA ILE A 107 34.31 27.04 21.76
C ILE A 107 33.30 28.19 21.91
N SER A 108 32.11 28.08 21.30
CA SER A 108 31.04 29.07 21.44
C SER A 108 30.58 29.25 22.90
N ILE A 109 30.44 28.16 23.66
CA ILE A 109 30.13 28.20 25.10
C ILE A 109 31.27 28.86 25.88
N ILE A 110 32.53 28.53 25.57
CA ILE A 110 33.70 29.14 26.22
C ILE A 110 33.76 30.65 25.95
N ILE A 111 33.57 31.07 24.70
CA ILE A 111 33.53 32.49 24.30
C ILE A 111 32.41 33.21 25.06
N THR A 112 31.24 32.60 25.19
CA THR A 112 30.12 33.15 25.97
C THR A 112 30.53 33.41 27.43
N VAL A 113 31.16 32.42 28.09
CA VAL A 113 31.61 32.57 29.48
C VAL A 113 32.68 33.66 29.61
N ILE A 114 33.63 33.71 28.67
CA ILE A 114 34.67 34.74 28.62
C ILE A 114 34.05 36.13 28.43
N ASN A 115 33.06 36.27 27.55
CA ASN A 115 32.39 37.54 27.29
C ASN A 115 31.60 38.04 28.51
N ILE A 116 30.93 37.15 29.25
CA ILE A 116 30.25 37.51 30.51
C ILE A 116 31.28 37.94 31.56
N VAL A 117 32.28 37.11 31.86
CA VAL A 117 33.24 37.37 32.94
C VAL A 117 34.15 38.55 32.61
N GLY A 118 34.72 38.57 31.41
CA GLY A 118 35.57 39.65 30.92
C GLY A 118 34.82 40.98 30.82
N GLY A 119 33.59 40.96 30.30
CA GLY A 119 32.72 42.14 30.25
C GLY A 119 32.42 42.70 31.63
N LEU A 120 32.09 41.84 32.61
CA LEU A 120 31.88 42.26 33.99
C LEU A 120 33.14 42.87 34.63
N VAL A 121 34.31 42.25 34.43
CA VAL A 121 35.58 42.76 34.98
C VAL A 121 35.92 44.13 34.37
N VAL A 122 35.81 44.28 33.05
CA VAL A 122 36.07 45.56 32.35
C VAL A 122 35.07 46.63 32.77
N GLY A 123 33.78 46.30 32.81
CA GLY A 123 32.72 47.22 33.21
C GLY A 123 32.89 47.75 34.64
N LEU A 124 33.30 46.88 35.57
CA LEU A 124 33.51 47.24 36.98
C LEU A 124 34.82 48.01 37.20
N THR A 125 35.92 47.60 36.55
CA THR A 125 37.26 48.11 36.86
C THR A 125 37.69 49.27 35.97
N MET A 126 37.35 49.24 34.68
CA MET A 126 37.79 50.24 33.70
C MET A 126 36.72 51.29 33.43
N GLU A 127 35.46 50.87 33.27
CA GLU A 127 34.34 51.79 32.97
C GLU A 127 33.62 52.35 34.20
N LYS A 128 34.00 51.91 35.42
CA LYS A 128 33.42 52.34 36.72
C LYS A 128 31.90 52.18 36.82
N MET A 129 31.33 51.20 36.12
CA MET A 129 29.90 50.89 36.23
C MET A 129 29.56 50.26 37.58
N SER A 130 28.31 50.42 38.03
CA SER A 130 27.81 49.64 39.17
C SER A 130 27.62 48.16 38.77
N ILE A 131 27.69 47.24 39.73
CA ILE A 131 27.53 45.79 39.50
C ILE A 131 26.25 45.47 38.72
N ASN A 132 25.12 46.09 39.08
CA ASN A 132 23.85 45.85 38.41
C ASN A 132 23.86 46.36 36.95
N GLN A 133 24.46 47.52 36.69
CA GLN A 133 24.55 48.06 35.33
C GLN A 133 25.49 47.24 34.44
N ALA A 134 26.63 46.80 34.98
CA ALA A 134 27.56 45.94 34.25
C ALA A 134 26.92 44.58 33.92
N ILE A 135 26.18 43.99 34.86
CA ILE A 135 25.42 42.75 34.62
C ILE A 135 24.40 42.96 33.52
N GLU A 136 23.62 44.04 33.55
CA GLU A 136 22.58 44.29 32.55
C GLU A 136 23.17 44.44 31.13
N VAL A 137 24.21 45.26 30.97
CA VAL A 137 24.81 45.54 29.65
C VAL A 137 25.53 44.32 29.08
N TYR A 138 26.45 43.72 29.83
CA TYR A 138 27.30 42.65 29.30
C TYR A 138 26.58 41.30 29.25
N THR A 139 25.60 41.04 30.14
CA THR A 139 24.78 39.83 30.03
C THR A 139 23.81 39.94 28.85
N LEU A 140 23.17 41.10 28.64
CA LEU A 140 22.30 41.32 27.47
C LEU A 140 23.08 41.15 26.16
N ALA A 141 24.28 41.76 26.06
CA ALA A 141 25.12 41.65 24.89
C ALA A 141 25.57 40.21 24.63
N THR A 142 25.95 39.48 25.69
CA THR A 142 26.42 38.10 25.55
C THR A 142 25.29 37.11 25.24
N VAL A 143 24.09 37.30 25.82
CA VAL A 143 22.91 36.52 25.46
C VAL A 143 22.52 36.77 24.00
N GLY A 144 22.54 38.03 23.55
CA GLY A 144 22.28 38.38 22.15
C GLY A 144 23.30 37.75 21.19
N ASP A 145 24.59 37.80 21.52
CA ASP A 145 25.68 37.23 20.72
C ASP A 145 25.57 35.71 20.63
N GLY A 146 25.32 35.06 21.77
CA GLY A 146 25.12 33.62 21.83
C GLY A 146 23.86 33.14 21.09
N LEU A 147 22.79 33.94 21.03
CA LEU A 147 21.60 33.64 20.22
C LEU A 147 21.85 33.81 18.71
N VAL A 148 22.57 34.86 18.31
CA VAL A 148 22.93 35.07 16.89
C VAL A 148 23.90 33.98 16.42
N GLY A 149 24.86 33.59 17.26
CA GLY A 149 25.80 32.50 17.00
C GLY A 149 25.15 31.12 16.83
N GLN A 150 23.90 30.93 17.27
CA GLN A 150 23.18 29.66 17.10
C GLN A 150 22.59 29.48 15.70
N ILE A 151 22.34 30.56 14.94
CA ILE A 151 21.76 30.46 13.60
C ILE A 151 22.70 29.69 12.65
N PRO A 152 24.01 30.00 12.55
CA PRO A 152 24.95 29.21 11.77
C PRO A 152 25.04 27.75 12.25
N ALA A 153 25.06 27.52 13.56
CA ALA A 153 25.19 26.18 14.13
C ALA A 153 23.99 25.28 13.81
N LEU A 154 22.77 25.82 13.83
CA LEU A 154 21.56 25.13 13.41
C LEU A 154 21.57 24.80 11.92
N LEU A 155 22.03 25.73 11.08
CA LEU A 155 22.15 25.53 9.63
C LEU A 155 23.15 24.42 9.30
N ILE A 156 24.31 24.41 9.97
CA ILE A 156 25.33 23.37 9.82
C ILE A 156 24.74 22.00 10.21
N SER A 157 24.12 21.90 11.38
CA SER A 157 23.55 20.62 11.83
C SER A 157 22.42 20.11 10.94
N THR A 158 21.53 21.00 10.48
CA THR A 158 20.45 20.64 9.55
C THR A 158 21.02 20.17 8.21
N SER A 159 22.06 20.83 7.72
CA SER A 159 22.76 20.44 6.50
C SER A 159 23.41 19.07 6.64
N THR A 160 24.10 18.80 7.75
CA THR A 160 24.66 17.49 8.07
C THR A 160 23.56 16.43 8.13
N GLY A 161 22.42 16.70 8.78
CA GLY A 161 21.28 15.78 8.84
C GLY A 161 20.67 15.46 7.46
N ILE A 162 20.49 16.45 6.60
CA ILE A 162 19.99 16.25 5.22
C ILE A 162 20.99 15.44 4.39
N VAL A 163 22.29 15.69 4.56
CA VAL A 163 23.35 14.98 3.84
C VAL A 163 23.43 13.51 4.27
N VAL A 164 23.28 13.22 5.57
CA VAL A 164 23.38 11.86 6.12
C VAL A 164 22.12 11.01 5.86
N THR A 165 20.94 11.64 5.76
CA THR A 165 19.67 10.93 5.54
C THR A 165 19.38 10.65 4.06
N ARG A 166 20.29 11.00 3.15
CA ARG A 166 20.10 10.77 1.71
C ARG A 166 20.29 9.31 1.34
N SER A 167 19.20 8.65 0.94
CA SER A 167 19.23 7.38 0.22
C SER A 167 19.42 7.61 -1.28
N ALA A 168 20.56 7.17 -1.82
CA ALA A 168 20.92 6.98 -3.24
C ALA A 168 19.89 7.45 -4.31
N THR A 169 19.81 8.75 -4.59
CA THR A 169 19.20 9.29 -5.82
C THR A 169 20.25 9.54 -6.89
N GLU A 170 19.99 9.18 -8.15
CA GLU A 170 20.91 9.29 -9.30
C GLU A 170 21.17 10.74 -9.80
N GLY A 171 20.97 11.75 -8.94
CA GLY A 171 21.08 13.19 -9.28
C GLY A 171 22.20 13.93 -8.53
N SER A 172 22.52 15.14 -8.99
CA SER A 172 23.43 16.04 -8.27
C SER A 172 22.70 16.64 -7.05
N PHE A 173 23.31 16.56 -5.86
CA PHE A 173 22.69 17.06 -4.63
C PHE A 173 22.20 18.52 -4.75
N GLY A 174 22.99 19.36 -5.42
CA GLY A 174 22.65 20.77 -5.65
C GLY A 174 21.43 20.98 -6.55
N SER A 175 21.22 20.15 -7.57
CA SER A 175 20.03 20.24 -8.44
C SER A 175 18.78 19.82 -7.70
N ASP A 176 18.87 18.77 -6.87
CA ASP A 176 17.73 18.21 -6.15
C ASP A 176 17.30 19.16 -5.02
N LEU A 177 18.27 19.69 -4.26
CA LEU A 177 18.02 20.68 -3.22
C LEU A 177 17.44 21.97 -3.80
N LYS A 178 17.97 22.44 -4.94
CA LYS A 178 17.43 23.61 -5.65
C LYS A 178 15.98 23.35 -6.08
N THR A 179 15.70 22.18 -6.63
CA THR A 179 14.36 21.82 -7.10
C THR A 179 13.40 21.70 -5.91
N GLN A 180 13.78 21.07 -4.80
CA GLN A 180 12.91 20.93 -3.63
C GLN A 180 12.65 22.26 -2.92
N LEU A 181 13.68 23.07 -2.68
CA LEU A 181 13.54 24.37 -2.00
C LEU A 181 12.77 25.37 -2.85
N LEU A 182 12.98 25.39 -4.17
CA LEU A 182 12.30 26.33 -5.04
C LEU A 182 10.91 25.84 -5.45
N SER A 183 10.60 24.53 -5.51
CA SER A 183 9.30 24.03 -6.00
C SER A 183 8.12 24.27 -5.06
N ASN A 184 8.38 24.48 -3.78
CA ASN A 184 7.31 24.66 -2.79
C ASN A 184 6.97 26.15 -2.59
N ASN A 185 6.13 26.68 -3.47
CA ASN A 185 5.67 28.07 -3.43
C ASN A 185 5.03 28.48 -2.09
N ASN A 186 4.37 27.57 -1.39
CA ASN A 186 3.71 27.87 -0.11
C ASN A 186 4.74 28.17 0.98
N VAL A 187 5.84 27.42 1.04
CA VAL A 187 6.91 27.66 2.02
C VAL A 187 7.53 29.04 1.80
N MET A 188 7.78 29.42 0.55
CA MET A 188 8.33 30.74 0.21
C MET A 188 7.41 31.89 0.62
N ILE A 189 6.10 31.74 0.38
CA ILE A 189 5.10 32.76 0.73
C ILE A 189 4.97 32.89 2.25
N ILE A 190 4.95 31.76 2.97
CA ILE A 190 4.88 31.75 4.44
C ILE A 190 6.12 32.40 5.04
N CYS A 191 7.32 32.02 4.59
CA CYS A 191 8.58 32.62 5.06
C CYS A 191 8.62 34.13 4.79
N GLY A 192 8.22 34.57 3.59
CA GLY A 192 8.14 35.99 3.26
C GLY A 192 7.12 36.74 4.12
N GLY A 193 5.97 36.13 4.45
CA GLY A 193 4.97 36.68 5.36
C GLY A 193 5.49 36.84 6.79
N ILE A 194 6.25 35.86 7.29
CA ILE A 194 6.90 35.92 8.61
C ILE A 194 7.92 37.08 8.65
N LEU A 195 8.74 37.24 7.60
CA LEU A 195 9.71 38.34 7.54
C LEU A 195 9.02 39.72 7.52
N LEU A 196 7.86 39.85 6.87
CA LEU A 196 7.05 41.08 6.95
C LEU A 196 6.49 41.32 8.35
N ALA A 197 6.03 40.27 9.04
CA ALA A 197 5.58 40.38 10.42
C ALA A 197 6.73 40.80 11.36
N MET A 198 7.95 40.29 11.12
CA MET A 198 9.13 40.67 11.90
C MET A 198 9.53 42.15 11.71
N CYS A 199 9.21 42.77 10.57
CA CYS A 199 9.42 44.22 10.38
C CYS A 199 8.59 45.10 11.34
N LEU A 200 7.50 44.56 11.91
CA LEU A 200 6.68 45.26 12.91
C LEU A 200 7.37 45.32 14.28
N VAL A 201 8.35 44.45 14.52
CA VAL A 201 9.12 44.43 15.77
C VAL A 201 10.17 45.55 15.74
N PRO A 202 10.18 46.48 16.72
CA PRO A 202 11.16 47.57 16.79
C PRO A 202 12.59 47.03 16.93
N GLY A 203 13.56 47.68 16.27
CA GLY A 203 15.00 47.38 16.38
C GLY A 203 15.56 46.42 15.33
N PHE A 204 14.72 45.74 14.54
CA PHE A 204 15.19 44.91 13.43
C PHE A 204 15.58 45.73 12.20
N PRO A 205 16.56 45.28 11.38
CA PRO A 205 16.99 45.95 10.16
C PRO A 205 15.91 45.88 9.07
N LYS A 206 14.94 46.81 9.13
CA LYS A 206 13.70 46.79 8.33
C LYS A 206 13.96 46.76 6.83
N LEU A 207 14.97 47.48 6.34
CA LEU A 207 15.29 47.54 4.91
C LEU A 207 15.71 46.17 4.36
N GLN A 208 16.55 45.45 5.11
CA GLN A 208 17.06 44.12 4.76
C GLN A 208 15.96 43.07 4.81
N LEU A 209 15.11 43.12 5.84
CA LEU A 209 13.96 42.21 5.99
C LEU A 209 12.90 42.46 4.91
N LEU A 210 12.60 43.71 4.58
CA LEU A 210 11.59 44.04 3.58
C LEU A 210 12.06 43.65 2.17
N LEU A 211 13.35 43.83 1.85
CA LEU A 211 13.92 43.42 0.56
C LEU A 211 13.90 41.89 0.40
N THR A 212 14.31 41.15 1.43
CA THR A 212 14.28 39.67 1.41
C THR A 212 12.87 39.11 1.41
N ALA A 213 11.94 39.70 2.16
CA ALA A 213 10.52 39.35 2.14
C ALA A 213 9.89 39.59 0.76
N ALA A 214 10.19 40.74 0.12
CA ALA A 214 9.70 41.07 -1.22
C ALA A 214 10.22 40.07 -2.27
N LEU A 215 11.48 39.64 -2.18
CA LEU A 215 12.03 38.62 -3.08
C LEU A 215 11.35 37.26 -2.91
N LEU A 216 11.17 36.78 -1.67
CA LEU A 216 10.55 35.48 -1.40
C LEU A 216 9.07 35.45 -1.79
N LEU A 217 8.33 36.51 -1.46
CA LEU A 217 6.93 36.67 -1.87
C LEU A 217 6.83 36.79 -3.40
N GLY A 218 7.64 37.64 -4.03
CA GLY A 218 7.67 37.81 -5.47
C GLY A 218 7.93 36.50 -6.20
N PHE A 219 8.95 35.74 -5.79
CA PHE A 219 9.28 34.45 -6.40
C PHE A 219 8.20 33.39 -6.14
N GLY A 220 7.66 33.31 -4.93
CA GLY A 220 6.59 32.38 -4.56
C GLY A 220 5.29 32.65 -5.33
N PHE A 221 4.90 33.92 -5.49
CA PHE A 221 3.73 34.30 -6.28
C PHE A 221 3.94 34.09 -7.78
N LEU A 222 5.10 34.43 -8.35
CA LEU A 222 5.42 34.18 -9.75
C LEU A 222 5.39 32.69 -10.09
N GLN A 223 5.90 31.83 -9.21
CA GLN A 223 5.85 30.39 -9.41
C GLN A 223 4.43 29.84 -9.28
N LYS A 224 3.65 30.32 -8.30
CA LYS A 224 2.23 29.99 -8.16
C LYS A 224 1.44 30.39 -9.41
N GLN A 225 1.77 31.53 -10.02
CA GLN A 225 1.16 32.01 -11.25
C GLN A 225 1.58 31.19 -12.48
N LYS A 226 2.83 30.74 -12.57
CA LYS A 226 3.29 29.82 -13.64
C LYS A 226 2.60 28.46 -13.56
N ILE A 227 2.48 27.89 -12.36
CA ILE A 227 1.79 26.60 -12.14
C ILE A 227 0.28 26.75 -12.41
N LYS A 228 -0.31 27.90 -12.08
CA LYS A 228 -1.72 28.20 -12.34
C LYS A 228 -2.00 28.49 -13.83
N LYS A 229 -1.13 29.24 -14.52
CA LYS A 229 -1.22 29.45 -15.98
C LYS A 229 -1.02 28.17 -16.78
N ALA A 230 -0.11 27.28 -16.36
CA ALA A 230 0.02 25.95 -16.94
C ALA A 230 -1.20 25.03 -16.69
N LYS A 231 -2.12 25.41 -15.79
CA LYS A 231 -3.40 24.72 -15.52
C LYS A 231 -4.63 25.45 -16.10
N GLU A 232 -4.52 26.73 -16.44
CA GLU A 232 -5.64 27.60 -16.87
C GLU A 232 -5.57 28.00 -18.36
N GLU A 233 -4.64 27.48 -19.15
CA GLU A 233 -4.78 27.57 -20.61
C GLU A 233 -6.00 26.74 -21.07
N PRO A 234 -6.96 27.36 -21.79
CA PRO A 234 -8.08 26.64 -22.36
C PRO A 234 -7.56 25.69 -23.45
N LYS A 235 -7.95 24.40 -23.36
CA LYS A 235 -7.93 23.49 -24.51
C LYS A 235 -8.84 24.07 -25.59
N VAL A 236 -8.26 24.89 -26.46
CA VAL A 236 -8.85 25.22 -27.76
C VAL A 236 -8.49 24.06 -28.69
N GLU A 237 -9.51 23.41 -29.23
CA GLU A 237 -9.39 22.53 -30.38
C GLU A 237 -8.88 23.35 -31.57
N GLU A 238 -7.59 23.22 -31.89
CA GLU A 238 -7.08 23.44 -33.23
C GLU A 238 -6.34 22.17 -33.69
N PRO A 239 -6.86 21.48 -34.72
CA PRO A 239 -6.23 20.30 -35.30
C PRO A 239 -5.17 20.77 -36.29
N GLU A 240 -3.88 20.64 -35.96
CA GLU A 240 -2.82 20.35 -36.97
C GLU A 240 -1.38 20.21 -36.42
N VAL A 241 -1.09 20.57 -35.17
CA VAL A 241 0.28 20.37 -34.61
C VAL A 241 0.46 19.04 -33.86
N ILE A 242 -0.59 18.23 -33.79
CA ILE A 242 -0.58 16.89 -33.18
C ILE A 242 0.15 15.85 -34.07
N ALA A 243 0.47 16.17 -35.32
CA ALA A 243 1.05 15.22 -36.26
C ALA A 243 2.54 14.90 -36.03
N GLU A 244 3.32 15.78 -35.38
CA GLU A 244 4.77 15.55 -35.19
C GLU A 244 5.18 15.14 -33.77
N GLU A 245 4.41 15.45 -32.72
CA GLU A 245 4.68 14.92 -31.37
C GLU A 245 3.97 13.60 -31.05
N LYS A 246 3.02 13.15 -31.89
CA LYS A 246 2.53 11.74 -31.88
C LYS A 246 3.42 10.76 -32.64
N ARG A 247 4.59 11.20 -33.12
CA ARG A 247 5.61 10.35 -33.76
C ARG A 247 6.89 10.21 -32.95
N LYS A 248 6.85 10.49 -31.64
CA LYS A 248 7.67 9.68 -30.74
C LYS A 248 6.94 8.35 -30.64
N PRO A 249 7.59 7.19 -30.85
CA PRO A 249 6.94 5.93 -30.54
C PRO A 249 6.39 6.10 -29.13
N GLU A 250 5.06 6.00 -28.94
CA GLU A 250 4.51 5.77 -27.61
C GLU A 250 5.43 4.74 -27.00
N ASN A 251 5.99 5.05 -25.83
CA ASN A 251 6.96 4.18 -25.19
C ASN A 251 6.29 2.81 -25.15
N VAL A 252 6.67 1.89 -26.03
CA VAL A 252 5.82 0.73 -26.40
C VAL A 252 5.53 -0.09 -25.14
N LEU A 253 6.45 0.00 -24.18
CA LEU A 253 6.37 -0.47 -22.81
C LEU A 253 5.08 -0.08 -22.05
N ASN A 254 4.52 1.11 -22.24
CA ASN A 254 3.28 1.52 -21.60
C ASN A 254 2.04 0.86 -22.23
N LEU A 255 2.10 0.51 -23.52
CA LEU A 255 1.07 -0.32 -24.18
C LEU A 255 1.15 -1.79 -23.77
N LEU A 256 2.29 -2.23 -23.20
CA LEU A 256 2.50 -3.59 -22.69
C LEU A 256 1.98 -3.77 -21.25
N GLN A 257 1.59 -2.69 -20.56
CA GLN A 257 1.04 -2.78 -19.21
C GLN A 257 -0.44 -3.20 -19.27
N ILE A 258 -0.66 -4.50 -19.16
CA ILE A 258 -1.99 -5.08 -19.04
C ILE A 258 -2.49 -4.85 -17.61
N GLU A 259 -3.64 -4.22 -17.48
CA GLU A 259 -4.30 -4.02 -16.19
C GLU A 259 -4.86 -5.34 -15.65
N LEU A 260 -4.76 -5.52 -14.34
CA LEU A 260 -5.19 -6.78 -13.72
C LEU A 260 -6.71 -6.95 -13.74
N LEU A 261 -7.46 -5.85 -13.57
CA LEU A 261 -8.92 -5.84 -13.53
C LEU A 261 -9.47 -4.56 -14.18
N GLU A 262 -10.27 -4.73 -15.24
CA GLU A 262 -10.91 -3.64 -15.97
C GLU A 262 -12.43 -3.83 -16.05
N LEU A 263 -13.17 -2.74 -16.00
CA LEU A 263 -14.60 -2.66 -16.28
C LEU A 263 -14.79 -1.76 -17.49
N GLU A 264 -15.17 -2.36 -18.61
CA GLU A 264 -15.56 -1.62 -19.81
C GLU A 264 -17.08 -1.46 -19.88
N PHE A 265 -17.56 -0.30 -20.33
CA PHE A 265 -18.99 -0.02 -20.46
C PHE A 265 -19.32 0.81 -21.69
N GLY A 266 -20.54 0.62 -22.19
CA GLY A 266 -21.12 1.41 -23.27
C GLY A 266 -21.49 2.83 -22.83
N TYR A 267 -21.70 3.70 -23.82
CA TYR A 267 -21.96 5.13 -23.62
C TYR A 267 -23.19 5.42 -22.73
N GLY A 268 -24.22 4.57 -22.78
CA GLY A 268 -25.44 4.71 -21.98
C GLY A 268 -25.23 4.53 -20.47
N LEU A 269 -24.10 3.93 -20.06
CA LEU A 269 -23.77 3.70 -18.65
C LEU A 269 -22.89 4.81 -18.06
N ILE A 270 -22.37 5.76 -18.86
CA ILE A 270 -21.57 6.89 -18.39
C ILE A 270 -22.23 7.66 -17.24
N PRO A 271 -23.55 7.93 -17.25
CA PRO A 271 -24.21 8.62 -16.14
C PRO A 271 -24.16 7.88 -14.80
N LEU A 272 -23.99 6.55 -14.81
CA LEU A 272 -23.84 5.76 -13.58
C LEU A 272 -22.44 5.88 -12.98
N VAL A 273 -21.44 6.22 -13.81
CA VAL A 273 -20.02 6.29 -13.46
C VAL A 273 -19.62 7.71 -13.04
N ASP A 274 -20.17 8.72 -13.72
CA ASP A 274 -19.83 10.12 -13.49
C ASP A 274 -20.60 10.70 -12.28
N LYS A 275 -19.84 11.05 -11.24
CA LYS A 275 -20.38 11.69 -10.03
C LYS A 275 -21.06 13.03 -10.29
N SER A 276 -20.62 13.76 -11.32
CA SER A 276 -21.23 15.05 -11.69
C SER A 276 -22.64 14.89 -12.24
N LEU A 277 -22.95 13.71 -12.81
CA LEU A 277 -24.26 13.33 -13.32
C LEU A 277 -25.12 12.59 -12.28
N GLY A 278 -24.64 12.49 -11.04
CA GLY A 278 -25.33 11.79 -9.95
C GLY A 278 -25.09 10.27 -9.91
N GLY A 279 -24.10 9.77 -10.65
CA GLY A 279 -23.69 8.36 -10.61
C GLY A 279 -22.95 8.00 -9.32
N ASP A 280 -23.19 6.78 -8.81
CA ASP A 280 -22.63 6.26 -7.57
C ASP A 280 -21.77 4.99 -7.78
N LEU A 281 -21.58 4.52 -9.02
CA LEU A 281 -20.87 3.26 -9.29
C LEU A 281 -19.42 3.29 -8.77
N MET A 282 -18.76 4.44 -8.84
CA MET A 282 -17.43 4.63 -8.29
C MET A 282 -17.36 4.43 -6.78
N ASP A 283 -18.37 4.89 -6.04
CA ASP A 283 -18.43 4.71 -4.59
C ASP A 283 -18.70 3.25 -4.24
N ARG A 284 -19.53 2.56 -5.03
CA ARG A 284 -19.76 1.11 -4.91
C ARG A 284 -18.50 0.30 -5.15
N ILE A 285 -17.65 0.69 -6.11
CA ILE A 285 -16.35 0.05 -6.34
C ILE A 285 -15.45 0.17 -5.10
N VAL A 286 -15.44 1.32 -4.42
CA VAL A 286 -14.70 1.48 -3.17
C VAL A 286 -15.23 0.53 -2.09
N MET A 287 -16.55 0.37 -2.00
CA MET A 287 -17.18 -0.59 -1.08
C MET A 287 -16.83 -2.04 -1.42
N ILE A 288 -16.81 -2.42 -2.70
CA ILE A 288 -16.38 -3.75 -3.17
C ILE A 288 -14.96 -4.06 -2.70
N ARG A 289 -14.02 -3.12 -2.86
CA ARG A 289 -12.63 -3.30 -2.40
C ARG A 289 -12.56 -3.59 -0.90
N ARG A 290 -13.34 -2.87 -0.11
CA ARG A 290 -13.43 -3.08 1.35
C ARG A 290 -14.05 -4.44 1.67
N GLN A 291 -15.11 -4.81 0.97
CA GLN A 291 -15.81 -6.08 1.17
C GLN A 291 -14.91 -7.28 0.82
N CYS A 292 -14.13 -7.21 -0.27
CA CYS A 292 -13.16 -8.26 -0.61
C CYS A 292 -12.11 -8.48 0.47
N ALA A 293 -11.63 -7.40 1.10
CA ALA A 293 -10.67 -7.48 2.20
C ALA A 293 -11.28 -8.16 3.44
N ILE A 294 -12.55 -7.87 3.75
CA ILE A 294 -13.26 -8.44 4.91
C ILE A 294 -13.65 -9.91 4.67
N ASP A 295 -14.23 -10.20 3.51
CA ASP A 295 -14.84 -11.51 3.24
C ASP A 295 -13.79 -12.55 2.84
N ILE A 296 -12.83 -12.16 2.01
CA ILE A 296 -11.88 -13.06 1.36
C ILE A 296 -10.46 -12.85 1.87
N GLY A 297 -10.12 -11.66 2.36
CA GLY A 297 -8.76 -11.34 2.83
C GLY A 297 -7.79 -10.89 1.73
N ILE A 298 -8.30 -10.47 0.56
CA ILE A 298 -7.46 -9.98 -0.54
C ILE A 298 -7.48 -8.45 -0.62
N ILE A 299 -6.33 -7.86 -0.92
CA ILE A 299 -6.22 -6.43 -1.24
C ILE A 299 -6.45 -6.27 -2.74
N LEU A 300 -7.66 -5.87 -3.13
CA LEU A 300 -8.00 -5.73 -4.55
C LEU A 300 -7.18 -4.60 -5.22
N PRO A 301 -6.59 -4.82 -6.41
CA PRO A 301 -5.94 -3.76 -7.19
C PRO A 301 -6.95 -2.69 -7.61
N SER A 302 -6.45 -1.59 -8.19
CA SER A 302 -7.32 -0.59 -8.80
C SER A 302 -8.12 -1.20 -9.96
N ILE A 303 -9.44 -1.00 -9.95
CA ILE A 303 -10.33 -1.38 -11.04
C ILE A 303 -10.29 -0.25 -12.07
N ARG A 304 -9.73 -0.50 -13.25
CA ARG A 304 -9.72 0.51 -14.31
C ARG A 304 -11.06 0.52 -15.03
N MET A 305 -11.67 1.69 -15.11
CA MET A 305 -12.92 1.91 -15.84
C MET A 305 -12.62 2.52 -17.21
N ARG A 306 -13.20 1.97 -18.27
CA ARG A 306 -13.03 2.48 -19.64
C ARG A 306 -14.36 2.49 -20.37
N ASP A 307 -14.65 3.58 -21.08
CA ASP A 307 -15.72 3.58 -22.06
C ASP A 307 -15.27 2.84 -23.33
N SER A 308 -16.19 2.12 -23.96
CA SER A 308 -15.90 1.33 -25.15
C SER A 308 -17.00 1.52 -26.19
N VAL A 309 -16.63 2.08 -27.35
CA VAL A 309 -17.55 2.27 -28.49
C VAL A 309 -17.94 0.93 -29.14
N ARG A 310 -17.20 -0.15 -28.84
CA ARG A 310 -17.47 -1.49 -29.37
C ARG A 310 -18.61 -2.23 -28.66
N LEU A 311 -19.02 -1.74 -27.49
CA LEU A 311 -20.10 -2.33 -26.69
C LEU A 311 -21.46 -1.73 -27.05
N GLY A 312 -22.54 -2.49 -26.81
CA GLY A 312 -23.89 -1.94 -26.84
C GLY A 312 -24.06 -0.79 -25.83
N SER A 313 -25.00 0.12 -26.06
CA SER A 313 -25.15 1.33 -25.23
C SER A 313 -25.32 1.05 -23.74
N ASN A 314 -26.01 -0.04 -23.39
CA ASN A 314 -26.34 -0.46 -22.04
C ASN A 314 -25.54 -1.68 -21.56
N GLU A 315 -24.52 -2.07 -22.32
CA GLU A 315 -23.72 -3.25 -22.08
C GLU A 315 -22.45 -2.89 -21.30
N TYR A 316 -22.00 -3.81 -20.45
CA TYR A 316 -20.71 -3.74 -19.77
C TYR A 316 -20.02 -5.10 -19.82
N ARG A 317 -18.70 -5.09 -19.73
CA ARG A 317 -17.88 -6.28 -19.62
C ARG A 317 -16.77 -6.11 -18.59
N ILE A 318 -16.41 -7.21 -17.96
CA ILE A 318 -15.36 -7.29 -16.95
C ILE A 318 -14.20 -8.06 -17.57
N LEU A 319 -13.01 -7.45 -17.53
CA LEU A 319 -11.79 -8.06 -18.04
C LEU A 319 -10.81 -8.30 -16.90
N ILE A 320 -10.16 -9.46 -16.92
CA ILE A 320 -9.05 -9.79 -16.02
C ILE A 320 -7.84 -10.07 -16.89
N LYS A 321 -6.73 -9.37 -16.63
CA LYS A 321 -5.50 -9.45 -17.44
C LYS A 321 -5.78 -9.27 -18.94
N GLY A 322 -6.69 -8.35 -19.28
CA GLY A 322 -7.08 -8.02 -20.65
C GLY A 322 -7.97 -9.06 -21.35
N ALA A 323 -8.34 -10.16 -20.69
CA ALA A 323 -9.28 -11.15 -21.21
C ALA A 323 -10.68 -10.93 -20.63
N GLU A 324 -11.70 -10.99 -21.48
CA GLU A 324 -13.11 -10.90 -21.05
C GLU A 324 -13.48 -12.14 -20.24
N VAL A 325 -13.91 -11.94 -19.00
CA VAL A 325 -14.34 -13.01 -18.08
C VAL A 325 -15.84 -13.02 -17.84
N ALA A 326 -16.49 -11.86 -17.96
CA ALA A 326 -17.93 -11.73 -17.77
C ALA A 326 -18.48 -10.53 -18.54
N LYS A 327 -19.77 -10.58 -18.87
CA LYS A 327 -20.50 -9.48 -19.53
C LYS A 327 -21.93 -9.40 -19.02
N GLY A 328 -22.54 -8.24 -19.14
CA GLY A 328 -23.94 -8.04 -18.76
C GLY A 328 -24.53 -6.80 -19.40
N GLU A 329 -25.84 -6.67 -19.30
CA GLU A 329 -26.60 -5.52 -19.81
C GLU A 329 -27.48 -4.97 -18.68
N VAL A 330 -27.58 -3.65 -18.56
CA VAL A 330 -28.45 -3.00 -17.57
C VAL A 330 -29.24 -1.84 -18.16
N MET A 331 -30.50 -1.70 -17.73
CA MET A 331 -31.37 -0.60 -18.15
C MET A 331 -31.32 0.54 -17.12
N THR A 332 -30.66 1.65 -17.46
CA THR A 332 -30.38 2.75 -16.52
C THR A 332 -31.62 3.46 -15.96
N ASP A 333 -32.75 3.38 -16.66
CA ASP A 333 -34.04 4.00 -16.30
C ASP A 333 -34.99 3.05 -15.52
N ARG A 334 -34.55 1.83 -15.22
CA ARG A 334 -35.36 0.76 -14.62
C ARG A 334 -34.70 0.13 -13.40
N PHE A 335 -35.46 -0.72 -12.70
CA PHE A 335 -34.99 -1.54 -11.59
C PHE A 335 -35.12 -3.02 -11.98
N LEU A 336 -34.18 -3.84 -11.53
CA LEU A 336 -34.22 -5.28 -11.68
C LEU A 336 -35.03 -5.87 -10.53
N ALA A 337 -36.09 -6.60 -10.82
CA ALA A 337 -36.93 -7.28 -9.83
C ALA A 337 -36.70 -8.80 -9.92
N ILE A 338 -36.27 -9.39 -8.80
CA ILE A 338 -36.02 -10.83 -8.66
C ILE A 338 -37.09 -11.43 -7.76
N ASN A 339 -37.71 -12.52 -8.21
CA ASN A 339 -38.70 -13.25 -7.42
C ASN A 339 -38.01 -14.29 -6.54
N SER A 340 -37.58 -13.89 -5.35
CA SER A 340 -36.86 -14.77 -4.42
C SER A 340 -37.78 -15.69 -3.61
N GLU A 341 -39.03 -15.28 -3.38
CA GLU A 341 -39.97 -15.96 -2.46
C GLU A 341 -41.12 -16.69 -3.18
N GLY A 342 -41.08 -16.80 -4.51
CA GLY A 342 -42.13 -17.49 -5.27
C GLY A 342 -43.46 -16.74 -5.24
N ALA A 343 -43.42 -15.40 -5.31
CA ALA A 343 -44.60 -14.55 -5.37
C ALA A 343 -45.60 -15.07 -6.43
N ALA A 344 -46.85 -15.29 -6.03
CA ALA A 344 -47.89 -15.86 -6.88
C ALA A 344 -48.40 -14.87 -7.95
N GLU A 345 -48.29 -13.56 -7.69
CA GLU A 345 -48.68 -12.51 -8.63
C GLU A 345 -47.48 -11.99 -9.43
N THR A 346 -47.55 -12.16 -10.75
CA THR A 346 -46.55 -11.63 -11.68
C THR A 346 -46.76 -10.13 -11.92
N ILE A 347 -45.68 -9.35 -11.83
CA ILE A 347 -45.66 -7.94 -12.25
C ILE A 347 -45.32 -7.82 -13.74
N SER A 348 -45.83 -6.78 -14.41
CA SER A 348 -45.48 -6.48 -15.80
C SER A 348 -44.11 -5.81 -15.88
N GLY A 349 -43.19 -6.39 -16.65
CA GLY A 349 -41.82 -5.90 -16.86
C GLY A 349 -41.21 -6.52 -18.12
N ILE A 350 -39.97 -6.15 -18.42
CA ILE A 350 -39.20 -6.80 -19.50
C ILE A 350 -38.45 -7.98 -18.90
N GLU A 351 -38.69 -9.18 -19.41
CA GLU A 351 -38.01 -10.40 -18.96
C GLU A 351 -36.51 -10.33 -19.26
N THR A 352 -35.72 -10.74 -18.27
CA THR A 352 -34.26 -10.81 -18.35
C THR A 352 -33.75 -11.91 -17.42
N ILE A 353 -32.45 -12.16 -17.50
CA ILE A 353 -31.73 -13.02 -16.56
C ILE A 353 -30.79 -12.14 -15.76
N GLU A 354 -30.74 -12.34 -14.44
CA GLU A 354 -29.79 -11.67 -13.57
C GLU A 354 -28.36 -12.22 -13.82
N PRO A 355 -27.35 -11.35 -14.03
CA PRO A 355 -26.05 -11.79 -14.53
C PRO A 355 -25.17 -12.55 -13.51
N THR A 356 -25.42 -12.42 -12.21
CA THR A 356 -24.59 -12.99 -11.14
C THR A 356 -24.89 -14.46 -10.87
N PHE A 357 -26.17 -14.80 -10.73
CA PHE A 357 -26.67 -16.12 -10.31
C PHE A 357 -27.53 -16.80 -11.38
N GLY A 358 -27.80 -16.12 -12.51
CA GLY A 358 -28.61 -16.67 -13.59
C GLY A 358 -30.10 -16.78 -13.24
N LEU A 359 -30.57 -16.00 -12.27
CA LEU A 359 -31.97 -16.05 -11.82
C LEU A 359 -32.90 -15.34 -12.80
N PRO A 360 -34.10 -15.87 -13.07
CA PRO A 360 -35.13 -15.16 -13.83
C PRO A 360 -35.50 -13.84 -13.14
N ALA A 361 -35.50 -12.75 -13.90
CA ALA A 361 -35.75 -11.41 -13.38
C ALA A 361 -36.54 -10.54 -14.37
N LEU A 362 -37.07 -9.42 -13.88
CA LEU A 362 -37.88 -8.49 -14.65
C LEU A 362 -37.35 -7.06 -14.51
N TRP A 363 -37.14 -6.36 -15.62
CA TRP A 363 -36.88 -4.92 -15.61
C TRP A 363 -38.19 -4.14 -15.50
N ILE A 364 -38.37 -3.51 -14.33
CA ILE A 364 -39.58 -2.75 -13.98
C ILE A 364 -39.30 -1.25 -13.89
N THR A 365 -40.33 -0.46 -14.10
CA THR A 365 -40.22 1.00 -14.00
C THR A 365 -40.18 1.45 -12.54
N LYS A 366 -39.64 2.65 -12.26
CA LYS A 366 -39.62 3.23 -10.91
C LYS A 366 -40.99 3.29 -10.23
N LYS A 367 -42.07 3.49 -11.00
CA LYS A 367 -43.45 3.51 -10.48
C LYS A 367 -43.94 2.15 -9.97
N GLN A 368 -43.39 1.06 -10.51
CA GLN A 368 -43.78 -0.30 -10.14
C GLN A 368 -42.97 -0.85 -8.97
N ARG A 369 -41.87 -0.18 -8.60
CA ARG A 369 -40.93 -0.62 -7.57
C ARG A 369 -41.62 -0.93 -6.24
N GLU A 370 -42.36 0.04 -5.68
CA GLU A 370 -43.05 -0.12 -4.40
C GLU A 370 -44.05 -1.28 -4.45
N ARG A 371 -44.77 -1.45 -5.57
CA ARG A 371 -45.68 -2.57 -5.76
C ARG A 371 -44.94 -3.91 -5.83
N ALA A 372 -43.80 -3.97 -6.50
CA ALA A 372 -43.00 -5.18 -6.59
C ALA A 372 -42.47 -5.60 -5.22
N GLU A 373 -41.96 -4.65 -4.42
CA GLU A 373 -41.49 -4.89 -3.06
C GLU A 373 -42.63 -5.40 -2.16
N LEU A 374 -43.84 -4.83 -2.26
CA LEU A 374 -45.02 -5.30 -1.53
C LEU A 374 -45.46 -6.73 -1.91
N LEU A 375 -45.17 -7.16 -3.13
CA LEU A 375 -45.46 -8.51 -3.63
C LEU A 375 -44.34 -9.51 -3.30
N GLY A 376 -43.29 -9.09 -2.59
CA GLY A 376 -42.17 -9.95 -2.20
C GLY A 376 -41.04 -10.05 -3.22
N TYR A 377 -41.01 -9.18 -4.24
CA TYR A 377 -39.87 -9.08 -5.14
C TYR A 377 -38.74 -8.28 -4.50
N THR A 378 -37.51 -8.77 -4.64
CA THR A 378 -36.31 -7.98 -4.32
C THR A 378 -36.03 -7.06 -5.50
N THR A 379 -36.04 -5.74 -5.27
CA THR A 379 -35.74 -4.75 -6.32
C THR A 379 -34.33 -4.17 -6.18
N ILE A 380 -33.61 -4.09 -7.30
CA ILE A 380 -32.19 -3.74 -7.35
C ILE A 380 -31.99 -2.67 -8.43
N ASP A 381 -31.25 -1.61 -8.10
CA ASP A 381 -30.90 -0.55 -9.05
C ASP A 381 -29.74 -0.95 -9.99
N PRO A 382 -29.62 -0.35 -11.19
CA PRO A 382 -28.61 -0.76 -12.18
C PRO A 382 -27.15 -0.72 -11.68
N PRO A 383 -26.68 0.30 -10.94
CA PRO A 383 -25.35 0.28 -10.33
C PRO A 383 -25.14 -0.90 -9.36
N SER A 384 -26.14 -1.27 -8.58
CA SER A 384 -26.09 -2.45 -7.70
C SER A 384 -25.98 -3.76 -8.47
N VAL A 385 -26.64 -3.87 -9.64
CA VAL A 385 -26.52 -5.07 -10.51
C VAL A 385 -25.08 -5.23 -10.99
N ILE A 386 -24.47 -4.16 -11.52
CA ILE A 386 -23.06 -4.18 -11.97
C ILE A 386 -22.13 -4.50 -10.79
N ALA A 387 -22.35 -3.85 -9.64
CA ALA A 387 -21.52 -4.03 -8.46
C ALA A 387 -21.57 -5.47 -7.91
N THR A 388 -22.77 -6.07 -7.86
CA THR A 388 -22.98 -7.44 -7.37
C THR A 388 -22.31 -8.44 -8.30
N HIS A 389 -22.50 -8.28 -9.61
CA HIS A 389 -21.86 -9.12 -10.61
C HIS A 389 -20.34 -9.01 -10.56
N LEU A 390 -19.81 -7.78 -10.48
CA LEU A 390 -18.37 -7.55 -10.34
C LEU A 390 -17.78 -8.21 -9.09
N MET A 391 -18.47 -8.11 -7.94
CA MET A 391 -18.04 -8.75 -6.71
C MET A 391 -17.95 -10.28 -6.84
N GLU A 392 -18.93 -10.90 -7.49
CA GLU A 392 -18.94 -12.36 -7.69
C GLU A 392 -17.86 -12.81 -8.66
N VAL A 393 -17.63 -12.06 -9.75
CA VAL A 393 -16.51 -12.30 -10.68
C VAL A 393 -15.17 -12.20 -9.94
N ILE A 394 -15.00 -11.19 -9.08
CA ILE A 394 -13.78 -11.05 -8.27
C ILE A 394 -13.58 -12.24 -7.32
N LYS A 395 -14.66 -12.76 -6.70
CA LYS A 395 -14.59 -13.94 -5.83
C LYS A 395 -14.12 -15.16 -6.62
N ASN A 396 -14.76 -15.45 -7.74
CA ASN A 396 -14.49 -16.61 -8.58
C ASN A 396 -13.08 -16.58 -9.19
N HIS A 397 -12.57 -15.38 -9.50
CA HIS A 397 -11.22 -15.17 -10.04
C HIS A 397 -10.20 -14.66 -9.01
N SER A 398 -10.50 -14.76 -7.71
CA SER A 398 -9.63 -14.24 -6.64
C SER A 398 -8.21 -14.81 -6.67
N SER A 399 -8.08 -16.07 -7.06
CA SER A 399 -6.79 -16.75 -7.25
C SER A 399 -5.91 -16.14 -8.35
N GLU A 400 -6.50 -15.47 -9.34
CA GLU A 400 -5.78 -14.80 -10.43
C GLU A 400 -5.39 -13.36 -10.09
N LEU A 401 -6.09 -12.77 -9.12
CA LEU A 401 -5.94 -11.39 -8.69
C LEU A 401 -4.87 -11.20 -7.62
N ILE A 402 -4.33 -12.29 -7.04
CA ILE A 402 -3.24 -12.26 -6.06
C ILE A 402 -1.86 -12.39 -6.72
N ASN A 403 -1.01 -11.40 -6.52
CA ASN A 403 0.35 -11.30 -7.03
C ASN A 403 1.36 -11.21 -5.87
N ARG A 404 2.65 -11.31 -6.20
CA ARG A 404 3.73 -11.26 -5.19
C ARG A 404 3.76 -9.94 -4.41
N GLN A 405 3.41 -8.82 -5.05
CA GLN A 405 3.37 -7.51 -4.41
C GLN A 405 2.30 -7.47 -3.30
N GLN A 406 1.11 -8.01 -3.56
CA GLN A 406 0.05 -8.09 -2.55
C GLN A 406 0.45 -9.01 -1.40
N VAL A 407 1.11 -10.14 -1.67
CA VAL A 407 1.61 -11.02 -0.61
C VAL A 407 2.65 -10.31 0.25
N GLN A 408 3.57 -9.56 -0.37
CA GLN A 408 4.52 -8.72 0.36
C GLN A 408 3.79 -7.72 1.26
N THR A 409 2.79 -7.00 0.74
CA THR A 409 2.00 -6.05 1.53
C THR A 409 1.26 -6.72 2.69
N LEU A 410 0.71 -7.92 2.50
CA LEU A 410 0.06 -8.69 3.57
C LEU A 410 1.06 -9.08 4.68
N VAL A 411 2.25 -9.54 4.29
CA VAL A 411 3.33 -9.90 5.22
C VAL A 411 3.85 -8.67 5.97
N GLU A 412 4.06 -7.55 5.28
CA GLU A 412 4.48 -6.29 5.89
C GLU A 412 3.43 -5.76 6.89
N ASN A 413 2.14 -5.90 6.58
CA ASN A 413 1.06 -5.53 7.49
C ASN A 413 1.06 -6.43 8.74
N LEU A 414 1.22 -7.75 8.57
CA LEU A 414 1.32 -8.68 9.69
C LEU A 414 2.54 -8.37 10.56
N ALA A 415 3.69 -8.01 9.98
CA ALA A 415 4.91 -7.67 10.71
C ALA A 415 4.75 -6.46 11.66
N GLN A 416 3.78 -5.57 11.41
CA GLN A 416 3.48 -4.47 12.32
C GLN A 416 2.89 -4.94 13.66
N THR A 417 2.25 -6.11 13.68
CA THR A 417 1.56 -6.67 14.85
C THR A 417 2.27 -7.90 15.42
N GLN A 418 2.87 -8.74 14.55
CA GLN A 418 3.54 -9.99 14.90
C GLN A 418 4.92 -10.11 14.21
N PRO A 419 5.89 -9.24 14.53
CA PRO A 419 7.19 -9.22 13.85
C PRO A 419 8.00 -10.50 14.04
N ALA A 420 7.95 -11.12 15.23
CA ALA A 420 8.71 -12.34 15.53
C ALA A 420 8.30 -13.53 14.63
N LEU A 421 6.99 -13.70 14.41
CA LEU A 421 6.46 -14.73 13.51
C LEU A 421 6.93 -14.49 12.07
N VAL A 422 6.82 -13.25 11.59
CA VAL A 422 7.22 -12.91 10.22
C VAL A 422 8.72 -13.11 10.01
N GLU A 423 9.57 -12.69 10.95
CA GLU A 423 11.03 -12.89 10.87
C GLU A 423 11.45 -14.36 10.90
N GLU A 424 10.65 -15.24 11.49
CA GLU A 424 10.87 -16.69 11.48
C GLU A 424 10.51 -17.31 10.13
N VAL A 425 9.40 -16.90 9.53
CA VAL A 425 8.86 -17.50 8.30
C VAL A 425 9.48 -16.88 7.04
N VAL A 426 9.52 -15.55 6.94
CA VAL A 426 9.92 -14.80 5.74
C VAL A 426 11.13 -13.92 6.03
N PRO A 427 12.24 -14.01 5.25
CA PRO A 427 12.47 -14.89 4.11
C PRO A 427 13.11 -16.25 4.47
N LYS A 428 13.25 -16.60 5.77
CA LYS A 428 14.07 -17.72 6.22
C LYS A 428 13.54 -19.10 5.80
N MET A 429 12.24 -19.33 5.93
CA MET A 429 11.60 -20.61 5.58
C MET A 429 10.95 -20.58 4.21
N PHE A 430 10.31 -19.46 3.87
CA PHE A 430 9.56 -19.31 2.62
C PHE A 430 9.83 -17.96 1.95
N THR A 431 9.85 -18.00 0.62
CA THR A 431 9.79 -16.82 -0.25
C THR A 431 8.36 -16.32 -0.41
N PHE A 432 8.18 -15.05 -0.77
CA PHE A 432 6.86 -14.50 -1.13
C PHE A 432 6.17 -15.31 -2.25
N GLY A 433 6.94 -15.90 -3.17
CA GLY A 433 6.40 -16.73 -4.25
C GLY A 433 5.84 -18.07 -3.77
N GLU A 434 6.42 -18.67 -2.73
CA GLU A 434 5.90 -19.91 -2.12
C GLU A 434 4.65 -19.65 -1.31
N ILE A 435 4.62 -18.56 -0.54
CA ILE A 435 3.40 -18.12 0.17
C ILE A 435 2.30 -17.81 -0.84
N GLN A 436 2.59 -17.06 -1.90
CA GLN A 436 1.62 -16.78 -2.98
C GLN A 436 1.03 -18.08 -3.54
N ARG A 437 1.87 -19.09 -3.81
CA ARG A 437 1.41 -20.39 -4.32
C ARG A 437 0.42 -21.10 -3.38
N ILE A 438 0.60 -20.96 -2.06
CA ILE A 438 -0.33 -21.55 -1.07
C ILE A 438 -1.63 -20.75 -1.04
N LEU A 439 -1.55 -19.41 -0.97
CA LEU A 439 -2.74 -18.53 -0.99
C LEU A 439 -3.57 -18.70 -2.26
N VAL A 440 -2.94 -18.83 -3.43
CA VAL A 440 -3.62 -19.09 -4.71
C VAL A 440 -4.43 -20.38 -4.66
N ARG A 441 -3.91 -21.44 -4.03
CA ARG A 441 -4.64 -22.71 -3.89
C ARG A 441 -5.84 -22.60 -2.97
N LEU A 442 -5.70 -21.91 -1.84
CA LEU A 442 -6.83 -21.62 -0.94
C LEU A 442 -7.92 -20.85 -1.68
N LEU A 443 -7.55 -19.76 -2.36
CA LEU A 443 -8.47 -18.91 -3.12
C LEU A 443 -9.12 -19.63 -4.31
N ARG A 444 -8.40 -20.52 -5.00
CA ARG A 444 -8.96 -21.33 -6.10
C ARG A 444 -10.10 -22.23 -5.63
N GLU A 445 -10.09 -22.62 -4.37
CA GLU A 445 -11.16 -23.39 -3.74
C GLU A 445 -12.12 -22.52 -2.92
N ASN A 446 -12.13 -21.21 -3.16
CA ASN A 446 -12.96 -20.22 -2.47
C ASN A 446 -12.79 -20.21 -0.94
N VAL A 447 -11.61 -20.59 -0.43
CA VAL A 447 -11.26 -20.49 0.99
C VAL A 447 -10.74 -19.08 1.27
N PRO A 448 -11.39 -18.31 2.17
CA PRO A 448 -10.90 -16.99 2.58
C PRO A 448 -9.53 -17.06 3.25
N ILE A 449 -8.66 -16.13 2.89
CA ILE A 449 -7.32 -15.93 3.47
C ILE A 449 -7.29 -14.78 4.49
N LYS A 450 -8.46 -14.34 4.97
CA LYS A 450 -8.60 -13.23 5.93
C LYS A 450 -7.92 -13.49 7.28
N ASN A 451 -7.78 -14.77 7.67
CA ASN A 451 -7.07 -15.18 8.88
C ASN A 451 -5.60 -15.47 8.54
N PHE A 452 -4.90 -14.44 8.07
CA PHE A 452 -3.57 -14.56 7.50
C PHE A 452 -2.51 -14.91 8.55
N ASP A 453 -2.71 -14.50 9.79
CA ASP A 453 -1.94 -14.90 10.97
C ASP A 453 -1.92 -16.43 11.14
N THR A 454 -3.07 -17.09 11.21
CA THR A 454 -3.14 -18.57 11.34
C THR A 454 -2.50 -19.28 10.15
N ILE A 455 -2.60 -18.70 8.94
CA ILE A 455 -1.92 -19.24 7.77
C ILE A 455 -0.40 -19.21 8.00
N ILE A 456 0.17 -18.08 8.41
CA ILE A 456 1.62 -17.92 8.60
C ILE A 456 2.11 -18.74 9.81
N GLU A 457 1.35 -18.83 10.90
CA GLU A 457 1.66 -19.72 12.04
C GLU A 457 1.75 -21.18 11.60
N THR A 458 0.76 -21.65 10.82
CA THR A 458 0.77 -23.02 10.30
C THR A 458 1.97 -23.28 9.39
N LEU A 459 2.40 -22.28 8.62
CA LEU A 459 3.61 -22.39 7.80
C LEU A 459 4.88 -22.44 8.67
N ALA A 460 4.94 -21.72 9.79
CA ALA A 460 6.05 -21.81 10.74
C ALA A 460 6.15 -23.22 11.35
N ASP A 461 5.03 -23.76 11.82
CA ASP A 461 4.97 -25.06 12.50
C ASP A 461 5.36 -26.24 11.59
N TYR A 462 4.82 -26.26 10.36
CA TYR A 462 4.98 -27.39 9.46
C TYR A 462 6.04 -27.18 8.37
N GLY A 463 6.48 -25.95 8.11
CA GLY A 463 7.38 -25.61 7.01
C GLY A 463 8.80 -26.18 7.13
N ALA A 464 9.23 -26.51 8.34
CA ALA A 464 10.51 -27.19 8.56
C ALA A 464 10.50 -28.64 8.03
N THR A 465 9.38 -29.35 8.21
CA THR A 465 9.25 -30.78 7.89
C THR A 465 8.64 -31.03 6.51
N ILE A 466 7.67 -30.21 6.10
CA ILE A 466 6.92 -30.37 4.85
C ILE A 466 7.39 -29.30 3.87
N LYS A 467 7.93 -29.75 2.73
CA LYS A 467 8.41 -28.85 1.66
C LYS A 467 7.47 -28.76 0.46
N ASN A 468 6.56 -29.72 0.31
CA ASN A 468 5.60 -29.70 -0.79
C ASN A 468 4.49 -28.68 -0.49
N PRO A 469 4.28 -27.65 -1.33
CA PRO A 469 3.23 -26.66 -1.11
C PRO A 469 1.82 -27.24 -1.20
N ASP A 470 1.60 -28.34 -1.94
CA ASP A 470 0.29 -28.99 -2.01
C ASP A 470 -0.07 -29.58 -0.63
N ASP A 471 0.86 -30.29 -0.01
CA ASP A 471 0.66 -30.91 1.30
C ASP A 471 0.52 -29.84 2.40
N LEU A 472 1.38 -28.80 2.38
CA LEU A 472 1.26 -27.66 3.31
C LEU A 472 -0.09 -26.96 3.22
N THR A 473 -0.65 -26.83 2.01
CA THR A 473 -1.97 -26.21 1.81
C THR A 473 -3.05 -26.98 2.58
N GLU A 474 -2.98 -28.31 2.62
CA GLU A 474 -3.96 -29.13 3.36
C GLU A 474 -3.85 -28.93 4.87
N TYR A 475 -2.64 -28.76 5.43
CA TYR A 475 -2.48 -28.41 6.85
C TYR A 475 -3.03 -27.01 7.16
N VAL A 476 -2.77 -26.04 6.28
CA VAL A 476 -3.35 -24.69 6.40
C VAL A 476 -4.88 -24.74 6.35
N ARG A 477 -5.47 -25.56 5.47
CA ARG A 477 -6.93 -25.74 5.42
C ARG A 477 -7.46 -26.32 6.73
N GLN A 478 -6.80 -27.32 7.32
CA GLN A 478 -7.20 -27.87 8.62
C GLN A 478 -7.14 -26.82 9.74
N ALA A 479 -6.09 -26.01 9.78
CA ALA A 479 -5.97 -24.91 10.74
C ALA A 479 -7.07 -23.85 10.55
N LEU A 480 -7.57 -23.69 9.32
CA LEU A 480 -8.70 -22.81 8.96
C LEU A 480 -10.09 -23.47 9.11
N SER A 481 -10.21 -24.58 9.84
CA SER A 481 -11.46 -25.35 9.97
C SER A 481 -12.69 -24.51 10.32
N ARG A 482 -12.55 -23.55 11.24
CA ARG A 482 -13.63 -22.61 11.60
C ARG A 482 -14.06 -21.74 10.43
N VAL A 483 -13.10 -21.18 9.69
CA VAL A 483 -13.35 -20.31 8.52
C VAL A 483 -14.02 -21.12 7.41
N ILE A 484 -13.57 -22.35 7.17
CA ILE A 484 -14.12 -23.24 6.16
C ILE A 484 -15.54 -23.68 6.54
N THR A 485 -15.77 -24.07 7.79
CA THR A 485 -17.09 -24.48 8.30
C THR A 485 -18.10 -23.33 8.18
N ASP A 486 -17.73 -22.13 8.65
CA ASP A 486 -18.58 -20.93 8.55
C ASP A 486 -18.93 -20.58 7.09
N ARG A 487 -18.01 -20.82 6.15
CA ARG A 487 -18.19 -20.49 4.74
C ARG A 487 -19.07 -21.49 4.00
N PHE A 488 -18.90 -22.78 4.25
CA PHE A 488 -19.47 -23.83 3.41
C PHE A 488 -20.58 -24.63 4.07
N ILE A 489 -20.65 -24.71 5.40
CA ILE A 489 -21.56 -25.62 6.12
C ILE A 489 -22.64 -24.88 6.92
N LYS A 490 -22.38 -23.66 7.38
CA LYS A 490 -23.26 -22.94 8.33
C LYS A 490 -24.68 -22.63 7.83
N ASP A 491 -24.90 -22.58 6.53
CA ASP A 491 -26.21 -22.28 5.96
C ASP A 491 -27.10 -23.54 5.97
N ASP A 492 -28.35 -23.40 6.41
CA ASP A 492 -29.32 -24.50 6.51
C ASP A 492 -29.67 -25.11 5.14
N ASN A 493 -29.38 -24.39 4.05
CA ASN A 493 -29.61 -24.84 2.68
C ASN A 493 -28.40 -25.56 2.05
N VAL A 494 -27.49 -26.10 2.87
CA VAL A 494 -26.33 -26.88 2.40
C VAL A 494 -26.63 -28.38 2.43
N ALA A 495 -26.53 -29.02 1.26
CA ALA A 495 -26.58 -30.46 1.13
C ALA A 495 -25.18 -31.05 1.27
N VAL A 496 -24.95 -31.79 2.36
CA VAL A 496 -23.71 -32.52 2.59
C VAL A 496 -23.76 -33.86 1.86
N ILE A 497 -22.77 -34.09 1.00
CA ILE A 497 -22.63 -35.30 0.19
C ILE A 497 -21.37 -36.04 0.64
N ALA A 498 -21.50 -37.29 1.07
CA ALA A 498 -20.32 -38.09 1.44
C ALA A 498 -19.75 -38.82 0.22
N LEU A 499 -18.44 -39.08 0.22
CA LEU A 499 -17.82 -39.98 -0.74
C LEU A 499 -17.87 -41.43 -0.22
N ASP A 500 -18.29 -42.37 -1.07
CA ASP A 500 -18.34 -43.79 -0.69
C ASP A 500 -16.93 -44.35 -0.41
N GLN A 501 -16.83 -45.19 0.62
CA GLN A 501 -15.56 -45.76 1.06
C GLN A 501 -14.83 -46.54 -0.06
N LYS A 502 -15.56 -47.18 -0.98
CA LYS A 502 -14.94 -47.87 -2.12
C LYS A 502 -14.30 -46.89 -3.10
N VAL A 503 -14.93 -45.73 -3.30
CA VAL A 503 -14.37 -44.67 -4.15
C VAL A 503 -13.12 -44.08 -3.49
N GLU A 504 -13.15 -43.85 -2.18
CA GLU A 504 -11.97 -43.40 -1.42
C GLU A 504 -10.79 -44.37 -1.55
N GLN A 505 -11.04 -45.66 -1.32
CA GLN A 505 -10.03 -46.71 -1.46
C GLN A 505 -9.48 -46.79 -2.88
N LEU A 506 -10.35 -46.73 -3.89
CA LEU A 506 -9.95 -46.72 -5.30
C LEU A 506 -9.03 -45.54 -5.62
N ILE A 507 -9.36 -44.34 -5.15
CA ILE A 507 -8.54 -43.13 -5.37
C ILE A 507 -7.17 -43.30 -4.70
N VAL A 508 -7.12 -43.82 -3.47
CA VAL A 508 -5.85 -44.06 -2.77
C VAL A 508 -4.98 -45.07 -3.52
N GLU A 509 -5.54 -46.22 -3.90
CA GLU A 509 -4.83 -47.30 -4.59
C GLU A 509 -4.30 -46.86 -5.97
N LYS A 510 -5.09 -46.08 -6.69
CA LYS A 510 -4.77 -45.61 -8.04
C LYS A 510 -3.96 -44.32 -8.06
N THR A 511 -3.61 -43.77 -6.90
CA THR A 511 -2.69 -42.64 -6.79
C THR A 511 -1.25 -43.13 -6.81
N LYS A 512 -0.48 -42.68 -7.79
CA LYS A 512 0.95 -42.99 -7.91
C LYS A 512 1.77 -41.71 -7.76
N ARG A 513 2.97 -41.86 -7.19
CA ARG A 513 3.97 -40.78 -7.12
C ARG A 513 4.72 -40.75 -8.45
N THR A 514 4.64 -39.64 -9.16
CA THR A 514 5.42 -39.32 -10.36
C THR A 514 6.47 -38.26 -10.02
N GLU A 515 7.41 -38.01 -10.93
CA GLU A 515 8.41 -36.93 -10.79
C GLU A 515 7.77 -35.55 -10.66
N THR A 516 6.58 -35.37 -11.25
CA THR A 516 5.80 -34.13 -11.26
C THR A 516 4.82 -34.00 -10.08
N GLY A 517 4.73 -35.00 -9.19
CA GLY A 517 3.84 -34.97 -8.02
C GLY A 517 3.01 -36.24 -7.85
N MET A 518 1.93 -36.18 -7.07
CA MET A 518 0.98 -37.29 -6.97
C MET A 518 -0.08 -37.17 -8.07
N VAL A 519 -0.31 -38.25 -8.80
CA VAL A 519 -1.33 -38.32 -9.86
C VAL A 519 -2.22 -39.53 -9.65
N THR A 520 -3.53 -39.33 -9.67
CA THR A 520 -4.52 -40.41 -9.63
C THR A 520 -4.86 -40.84 -11.04
N ILE A 521 -4.62 -42.11 -11.36
CA ILE A 521 -4.86 -42.68 -12.71
C ILE A 521 -5.95 -43.73 -12.60
N LEU A 522 -7.17 -43.35 -12.97
CA LEU A 522 -8.35 -44.20 -12.99
C LEU A 522 -8.65 -44.70 -14.41
N GLU A 523 -9.33 -45.84 -14.52
CA GLU A 523 -9.82 -46.31 -15.81
C GLU A 523 -10.97 -45.40 -16.31
N PRO A 524 -11.13 -45.22 -17.64
CA PRO A 524 -12.18 -44.35 -18.18
C PRO A 524 -13.59 -44.71 -17.72
N SER A 525 -13.89 -46.00 -17.56
CA SER A 525 -15.18 -46.50 -17.05
C SER A 525 -15.45 -46.07 -15.61
N GLN A 526 -14.43 -46.15 -14.74
CA GLN A 526 -14.49 -45.73 -13.34
C GLN A 526 -14.69 -44.22 -13.23
N LEU A 527 -13.96 -43.43 -14.03
CA LEU A 527 -14.12 -41.98 -14.08
C LEU A 527 -15.52 -41.57 -14.53
N GLN A 528 -16.01 -42.14 -15.63
CA GLN A 528 -17.34 -41.84 -16.15
C GLN A 528 -18.44 -42.20 -15.14
N SER A 529 -18.29 -43.30 -14.42
CA SER A 529 -19.22 -43.71 -13.37
C SER A 529 -19.28 -42.69 -12.22
N ILE A 530 -18.12 -42.25 -11.71
CA ILE A 530 -18.03 -41.22 -10.66
C ILE A 530 -18.62 -39.89 -11.15
N PHE A 531 -18.28 -39.47 -12.37
CA PHE A 531 -18.75 -38.21 -12.95
C PHE A 531 -20.26 -38.19 -13.17
N ARG A 532 -20.82 -39.26 -13.74
CA ARG A 532 -22.26 -39.40 -13.96
C ARG A 532 -23.02 -39.35 -12.63
N ASN A 533 -22.59 -40.15 -11.64
CA ASN A 533 -23.27 -40.19 -10.35
C ASN A 533 -23.15 -38.85 -9.60
N THR A 534 -22.00 -38.19 -9.67
CA THR A 534 -21.84 -36.84 -9.09
C THR A 534 -22.80 -35.86 -9.74
N LYS A 535 -22.89 -35.85 -11.08
CA LYS A 535 -23.78 -34.94 -11.81
C LYS A 535 -25.26 -35.16 -11.45
N GLU A 536 -25.71 -36.41 -11.39
CA GLU A 536 -27.08 -36.75 -11.00
C GLU A 536 -27.43 -36.26 -9.59
N ILE A 537 -26.48 -36.38 -8.65
CA ILE A 537 -26.68 -35.87 -7.28
C ILE A 537 -26.74 -34.34 -7.29
N LEU A 538 -25.85 -33.66 -8.01
CA LEU A 538 -25.84 -32.19 -8.09
C LEU A 538 -27.12 -31.65 -8.71
N GLU A 539 -27.60 -32.23 -9.82
CA GLU A 539 -28.88 -31.85 -10.45
C GLU A 539 -30.07 -32.04 -9.48
N LYS A 540 -30.04 -33.10 -8.67
CA LYS A 540 -31.06 -33.34 -7.64
C LYS A 540 -31.00 -32.32 -6.49
N MET A 541 -29.82 -31.85 -6.10
CA MET A 541 -29.68 -30.85 -5.03
C MET A 541 -30.03 -29.44 -5.55
N ASP A 542 -29.67 -29.13 -6.79
CA ASP A 542 -29.96 -27.85 -7.44
C ASP A 542 -31.47 -27.65 -7.62
N THR A 543 -32.20 -28.70 -8.02
CA THR A 543 -33.68 -28.70 -8.06
C THR A 543 -34.34 -28.50 -6.70
N GLN A 544 -33.63 -28.76 -5.60
CA GLN A 544 -34.08 -28.49 -4.23
C GLN A 544 -33.61 -27.11 -3.72
N GLY A 545 -32.92 -26.32 -4.54
CA GLY A 545 -32.34 -25.04 -4.15
C GLY A 545 -31.20 -25.14 -3.14
N LYS A 546 -30.59 -26.32 -2.99
CA LYS A 546 -29.54 -26.58 -2.01
C LYS A 546 -28.15 -26.48 -2.61
N ARG A 547 -27.24 -25.83 -1.89
CA ARG A 547 -25.81 -25.79 -2.25
C ARG A 547 -25.13 -27.09 -1.84
N SER A 548 -24.44 -27.72 -2.78
CA SER A 548 -23.81 -29.02 -2.56
C SER A 548 -22.37 -28.87 -2.05
N VAL A 549 -22.02 -29.63 -1.01
CA VAL A 549 -20.65 -29.75 -0.49
C VAL A 549 -20.30 -31.22 -0.34
N VAL A 550 -19.16 -31.64 -0.88
CA VAL A 550 -18.68 -33.01 -0.72
C VAL A 550 -17.72 -33.11 0.46
N ILE A 551 -17.87 -34.15 1.29
CA ILE A 551 -16.94 -34.47 2.37
C ILE A 551 -16.23 -35.80 2.10
N THR A 552 -14.91 -35.80 2.30
CA THR A 552 -14.05 -36.98 2.11
C THR A 552 -13.05 -37.14 3.26
N ALA A 553 -12.34 -38.28 3.28
CA ALA A 553 -11.14 -38.45 4.10
C ALA A 553 -10.04 -37.42 3.73
N PRO A 554 -9.22 -36.94 4.69
CA PRO A 554 -8.17 -35.93 4.44
C PRO A 554 -7.19 -36.29 3.33
N VAL A 555 -6.75 -37.56 3.28
CA VAL A 555 -5.78 -38.04 2.28
C VAL A 555 -6.37 -38.11 0.87
N VAL A 556 -7.70 -38.11 0.74
CA VAL A 556 -8.43 -38.25 -0.54
C VAL A 556 -8.87 -36.89 -1.09
N ARG A 557 -9.14 -35.91 -0.22
CA ARG A 557 -9.71 -34.60 -0.58
C ARG A 557 -9.02 -33.89 -1.75
N PRO A 558 -7.69 -33.63 -1.73
CA PRO A 558 -7.04 -32.91 -2.84
C PRO A 558 -7.09 -33.67 -4.15
N LYS A 559 -7.04 -35.00 -4.09
CA LYS A 559 -7.10 -35.89 -5.27
C LYS A 559 -8.50 -35.87 -5.87
N PHE A 560 -9.53 -36.01 -5.02
CA PHE A 560 -10.91 -35.97 -5.46
C PHE A 560 -11.30 -34.59 -6.02
N LYS A 561 -10.89 -33.49 -5.36
CA LYS A 561 -11.13 -32.13 -5.88
C LYS A 561 -10.55 -31.94 -7.28
N LYS A 562 -9.30 -32.38 -7.50
CA LYS A 562 -8.63 -32.29 -8.80
C LYS A 562 -9.31 -33.15 -9.88
N LEU A 563 -9.85 -34.32 -9.50
CA LEU A 563 -10.61 -35.16 -10.42
C LEU A 563 -11.96 -34.52 -10.81
N ILE A 564 -12.70 -33.99 -9.84
CA ILE A 564 -14.06 -33.49 -10.08
C ILE A 564 -14.10 -32.09 -10.71
N GLU A 565 -13.01 -31.33 -10.63
CA GLU A 565 -12.91 -29.98 -11.21
C GLU A 565 -13.22 -29.95 -12.72
N GLN A 566 -13.01 -31.07 -13.44
CA GLN A 566 -13.33 -31.20 -14.86
C GLN A 566 -14.83 -31.19 -15.18
N VAL A 567 -15.66 -31.59 -14.21
CA VAL A 567 -17.12 -31.77 -14.39
C VAL A 567 -17.92 -30.79 -13.54
N ALA A 568 -17.42 -30.49 -12.34
CA ALA A 568 -18.05 -29.57 -11.40
C ALA A 568 -16.99 -28.65 -10.77
N PRO A 569 -16.52 -27.61 -11.51
CA PRO A 569 -15.46 -26.72 -11.03
C PRO A 569 -15.86 -25.95 -9.76
N SER A 570 -17.13 -25.54 -9.66
CA SER A 570 -17.71 -24.82 -8.51
C SER A 570 -17.98 -25.68 -7.28
N LEU A 571 -17.88 -27.01 -7.38
CA LEU A 571 -18.18 -27.91 -6.27
C LEU A 571 -17.12 -27.80 -5.17
N ALA A 572 -17.55 -27.50 -3.94
CA ALA A 572 -16.69 -27.50 -2.77
C ALA A 572 -16.44 -28.94 -2.31
N VAL A 573 -15.17 -29.27 -2.06
CA VAL A 573 -14.74 -30.58 -1.53
C VAL A 573 -13.93 -30.35 -0.27
N LEU A 574 -14.49 -30.76 0.86
CA LEU A 574 -13.92 -30.59 2.19
C LEU A 574 -13.44 -31.93 2.76
N SER A 575 -12.47 -31.87 3.66
CA SER A 575 -12.11 -33.04 4.45
C SER A 575 -12.80 -33.04 5.81
N TYR A 576 -13.00 -34.20 6.42
CA TYR A 576 -13.49 -34.28 7.81
C TYR A 576 -12.62 -33.51 8.81
N ALA A 577 -11.33 -33.30 8.51
CA ALA A 577 -10.40 -32.55 9.36
C ALA A 577 -10.53 -31.02 9.20
N GLU A 578 -11.27 -30.55 8.19
CA GLU A 578 -11.52 -29.12 7.94
C GLU A 578 -12.83 -28.63 8.56
N ILE A 579 -13.56 -29.50 9.26
CA ILE A 579 -14.87 -29.18 9.82
C ILE A 579 -14.75 -29.08 11.33
N GLU A 580 -15.38 -28.05 11.92
CA GLU A 580 -15.40 -27.92 13.37
C GLU A 580 -16.08 -29.13 14.02
N PRO A 581 -15.50 -29.69 15.11
CA PRO A 581 -16.05 -30.89 15.77
C PRO A 581 -17.50 -30.75 16.24
N ASN A 582 -17.96 -29.52 16.48
CA ASN A 582 -19.31 -29.23 16.98
C ASN A 582 -20.33 -28.97 15.86
N ALA A 583 -19.92 -28.98 14.59
CA ALA A 583 -20.83 -28.76 13.47
C ALA A 583 -21.71 -30.01 13.25
N GLU A 584 -23.03 -29.82 13.22
CA GLU A 584 -23.96 -30.90 12.85
C GLU A 584 -23.87 -31.17 11.35
N LEU A 585 -23.35 -32.35 10.99
CA LEU A 585 -23.30 -32.81 9.59
C LEU A 585 -24.45 -33.78 9.32
N ARG A 586 -25.32 -33.42 8.36
CA ARG A 586 -26.40 -34.29 7.88
C ARG A 586 -26.12 -34.71 6.44
N VAL A 587 -25.62 -35.93 6.28
CA VAL A 587 -25.33 -36.49 4.96
C VAL A 587 -26.64 -36.81 4.23
N GLU A 588 -26.87 -36.16 3.08
CA GLU A 588 -28.10 -36.32 2.29
C GLU A 588 -27.94 -37.32 1.14
N ASN A 589 -26.76 -37.41 0.55
CA ASN A 589 -26.44 -38.34 -0.55
C ASN A 589 -25.00 -38.85 -0.45
N ILE A 590 -24.70 -39.89 -1.22
CA ILE A 590 -23.39 -40.53 -1.27
C ILE A 590 -22.95 -40.70 -2.74
N ILE A 591 -21.75 -40.22 -3.07
CA ILE A 591 -21.13 -40.44 -4.39
C ILE A 591 -20.52 -41.83 -4.42
N ARG A 592 -20.95 -42.66 -5.38
CA ARG A 592 -20.57 -44.08 -5.48
C ARG A 592 -20.27 -44.49 -6.93
N LEU A 593 -19.56 -45.60 -7.09
CA LEU A 593 -19.40 -46.27 -8.38
C LEU A 593 -20.74 -46.94 -8.75
N THR A 594 -21.33 -46.46 -9.84
CA THR A 594 -22.55 -47.00 -10.49
C THR A 594 -22.25 -47.83 -11.73
#